data_AF-A0A9P0MB82-F1
#
_entry.id   AF-A0A9P0MB82-F1
#
_cell.length_a   1.000
_cell.length_b   1.000
_cell.length_c   1.000
_cell.angle_alpha   90.00
_cell.angle_beta   90.00
_cell.angle_gamma   90.00
#
_symmetry.space_group_name_H-M   'P 1'
#
loop_
_entity.id
_entity.type
_entity.pdbx_description
1 polymer ?
#
loop_
_entity_poly.entity_id
_entity_poly.type
_entity_poly.pdbx_seq_one_letter_code
_entity_poly.pdbx_strand_id
1 'polypeptide(L)' 'MIVLDNQPFSVVENKGFKRLFAVLERKYSIPSRPYFSKTVIPEIYEKCQSRVAEMLADARFISFTTDF' A
#
# COMPACT_ATOMS: atom_id res chain seq x y z
N MET A 1 -6.82 -3.04 -4.40
CA MET A 1 -7.55 -1.76 -4.28
C MET A 1 -6.61 -0.56 -4.12
N ILE A 2 -6.16 -0.19 -2.92
CA ILE A 2 -5.41 1.10 -2.77
C ILE A 2 -4.11 1.11 -3.57
N VAL A 3 -3.19 0.18 -3.30
CA VAL A 3 -1.87 0.14 -3.96
C VAL A 3 -1.99 -0.37 -5.41
N LEU A 4 -2.74 -1.46 -5.61
CA LEU A 4 -2.85 -2.11 -6.92
C LEU A 4 -3.53 -1.23 -7.98
N ASP A 5 -4.54 -0.45 -7.58
CA ASP A 5 -5.34 0.38 -8.50
C ASP A 5 -4.99 1.88 -8.35
N ASN A 6 -3.87 2.18 -7.67
CA ASN A 6 -3.37 3.53 -7.36
C ASN A 6 -4.46 4.51 -6.87
N GLN A 7 -5.32 4.05 -5.97
CA GLN A 7 -6.45 4.84 -5.48
C GLN A 7 -6.02 5.79 -4.36
N PRO A 8 -6.66 6.97 -4.25
CA PRO A 8 -6.41 7.86 -3.14
C PRO A 8 -6.86 7.20 -1.83
N PHE A 9 -6.13 7.44 -0.73
CA PHE A 9 -6.49 6.89 0.59
C PHE A 9 -7.89 7.32 1.05
N SER A 10 -8.42 8.44 0.55
CA SER A 10 -9.78 8.91 0.84
C SER A 10 -10.89 7.95 0.37
N VAL A 11 -10.57 6.95 -0.46
CA VAL A 11 -11.54 5.93 -0.91
C VAL A 11 -12.21 5.21 0.26
N VAL A 12 -11.47 4.99 1.36
CA VAL A 12 -12.00 4.31 2.56
C VAL A 12 -13.02 5.15 3.35
N GLU A 13 -13.06 6.46 3.06
CA GLU A 13 -13.99 7.40 3.68
C GLU A 13 -15.28 7.58 2.87
N ASN A 14 -15.30 7.11 1.62
CA ASN A 14 -16.44 7.22 0.71
C ASN A 14 -17.68 6.51 1.27
N LYS A 15 -18.83 7.19 1.24
CA LYS A 15 -20.12 6.67 1.74
C LYS A 15 -20.56 5.39 1.03
N GLY A 16 -20.40 5.32 -0.29
CA GLY A 16 -20.75 4.13 -1.08
C GLY A 16 -19.86 2.95 -0.74
N PHE A 17 -18.55 3.19 -0.60
CA PHE A 17 -17.58 2.16 -0.20
C PHE A 17 -17.89 1.60 1.21
N LYS A 18 -18.17 2.48 2.17
CA LYS A 18 -18.59 2.09 3.52
C LYS A 18 -19.88 1.28 3.53
N ARG A 19 -20.89 1.69 2.75
CA ARG A 19 -22.15 0.94 2.61
C ARG A 19 -21.95 -0.44 2.00
N LEU A 20 -21.10 -0.54 0.98
CA LEU A 20 -20.77 -1.81 0.35
C LEU A 20 -20.12 -2.77 1.36
N PHE A 21 -19.10 -2.33 2.08
CA PHE A 21 -18.44 -3.14 3.10
C PHE A 21 -19.36 -3.50 4.27
N ALA A 22 -20.26 -2.60 4.66
CA ALA A 22 -21.28 -2.90 5.67
C ALA A 22 -22.27 -3.99 5.24
N VAL A 23 -22.39 -4.30 3.94
CA VAL A 23 -23.18 -5.43 3.44
C VAL A 23 -22.31 -6.67 3.29
N LEU A 24 -21.13 -6.52 2.66
CA LEU A 24 -20.24 -7.64 2.35
C LEU A 24 -19.61 -8.28 3.58
N GLU A 25 -19.11 -7.47 4.51
CA GLU A 25 -18.39 -7.95 5.69
C GLU A 25 -18.69 -7.07 6.90
N ARG A 26 -19.84 -7.34 7.54
CA ARG A 26 -20.39 -6.54 8.64
C ARG A 26 -19.47 -6.38 9.85
N LYS A 27 -18.57 -7.35 10.06
CA LYS A 27 -17.65 -7.35 11.21
C LYS A 27 -16.36 -6.58 10.93
N TYR A 28 -16.10 -6.20 9.69
CA TYR A 28 -14.89 -5.48 9.33
C TYR A 28 -15.03 -3.98 9.61
N SER A 29 -14.24 -3.48 10.56
CA SER A 29 -14.09 -2.05 10.77
C SER A 29 -13.06 -1.51 9.79
N ILE A 30 -13.53 -0.69 8.82
CA ILE A 30 -12.66 -0.10 7.81
C ILE A 30 -11.69 0.87 8.51
N PRO A 31 -10.36 0.66 8.40
CA PRO A 31 -9.39 1.57 8.99
C PRO A 31 -9.47 2.98 8.40
N SER A 32 -9.08 3.97 9.19
CA SER A 32 -9.17 5.37 8.79
C SER A 32 -8.09 5.74 7.75
N ARG A 33 -8.34 6.80 6.98
CA ARG A 33 -7.37 7.32 6.02
C ARG A 33 -5.99 7.60 6.65
N PRO A 34 -5.88 8.25 7.84
CA PRO A 34 -4.59 8.48 8.48
C PRO A 34 -3.84 7.20 8.82
N TYR A 35 -4.54 6.13 9.19
CA TYR A 35 -3.92 4.83 9.49
C TYR A 35 -3.23 4.24 8.26
N PHE A 36 -3.89 4.29 7.10
CA PHE A 36 -3.26 3.88 5.84
C PHE A 36 -2.02 4.73 5.53
N SER A 37 -2.13 6.05 5.61
CA SER A 37 -1.01 6.93 5.24
C SER A 37 0.17 6.93 6.21
N LYS A 38 -0.08 6.76 7.51
CA LYS A 38 0.94 6.93 8.57
C LYS A 38 1.45 5.62 9.15
N THR A 39 0.78 4.51 8.89
CA THR A 39 1.14 3.20 9.47
C THR A 39 1.33 2.18 8.35
N VAL A 40 0.26 1.86 7.62
CA VAL A 40 0.29 0.76 6.64
C VAL A 40 1.27 1.01 5.49
N ILE A 41 1.28 2.21 4.91
CA ILE A 41 2.14 2.53 3.76
C ILE A 41 3.63 2.57 4.14
N PRO A 42 4.04 3.24 5.24
CA PRO A 42 5.42 3.14 5.73
C PRO A 42 5.88 1.70 5.98
N GLU A 43 5.07 0.88 6.66
CA GLU A 43 5.42 -0.52 6.95
C GLU A 43 5.62 -1.34 5.66
N ILE A 44 4.74 -1.17 4.66
CA ILE A 44 4.88 -1.84 3.37
C ILE A 44 6.15 -1.37 2.65
N TYR A 45 6.43 -0.06 2.68
CA TYR A 45 7.64 0.51 2.07
C TYR A 45 8.91 -0.07 2.69
N GLU A 46 9.02 -0.07 4.03
CA GLU A 46 10.19 -0.60 4.74
C GLU A 46 10.43 -2.08 4.40
N LYS A 47 9.37 -2.88 4.35
CA LYS A 47 9.44 -4.29 3.96
C LYS A 47 9.94 -4.46 2.52
N CYS A 48 9.41 -3.67 1.59
CA CYS A 48 9.83 -3.70 0.19
C CYS A 48 11.29 -3.24 0.04
N GLN A 49 11.67 -2.15 0.71
CA GLN A 49 13.04 -1.62 0.70
C GLN A 49 14.03 -2.65 1.22
N SER A 50 13.72 -3.30 2.34
CA SER A 50 14.57 -4.33 2.95
C SER A 50 14.77 -5.50 2.00
N ARG A 51 13.68 -5.98 1.37
CA ARG A 51 13.76 -7.04 0.36
C ARG A 51 14.60 -6.64 -0.86
N VAL A 52 14.44 -5.41 -1.35
CA VAL A 52 15.26 -4.92 -2.48
C VAL A 52 16.73 -4.84 -2.07
N ALA A 53 17.04 -4.38 -0.86
CA ALA A 53 18.41 -4.34 -0.34
C ALA A 53 19.04 -5.74 -0.24
N GLU A 54 18.29 -6.75 0.23
CA GLU A 54 18.73 -8.15 0.24
C GLU A 54 19.03 -8.66 -1.18
N MET A 55 18.13 -8.37 -2.14
CA MET A 55 18.33 -8.74 -3.54
C MET A 55 19.56 -8.07 -4.15
N LEU A 56 19.83 -6.81 -3.81
CA LEU A 56 21.01 -6.08 -4.27
C LEU A 56 22.30 -6.63 -3.66
N ALA A 57 22.27 -7.07 -2.39
CA ALA A 57 23.42 -7.66 -1.72
C ALA A 57 23.86 -8.99 -2.36
N ASP A 58 22.91 -9.76 -2.89
CA ASP A 58 23.17 -11.04 -3.58
C ASP A 58 23.46 -10.88 -5.09
N ALA A 59 23.18 -9.70 -5.66
CA ALA A 59 23.30 -9.47 -7.10
C ALA A 59 24.77 -9.41 -7.56
N ARG A 60 25.14 -10.28 -8.50
CA ARG A 60 26.50 -10.30 -9.09
C ARG A 60 26.76 -9.18 -10.11
N PHE A 61 25.72 -8.74 -10.81
CA PHE A 61 25.80 -7.71 -11.84
C PHE A 61 24.59 -6.78 -11.69
N ILE A 62 24.83 -5.47 -11.73
CA ILE A 62 23.80 -4.45 -11.59
C ILE A 62 24.00 -3.41 -12.70
N SER A 63 22.91 -2.99 -13.34
CA SER A 63 22.90 -1.91 -14.32
C SER A 63 21.81 -0.92 -13.95
N PHE A 64 22.10 0.37 -14.03
CA PHE A 64 21.17 1.46 -13.75
C PHE A 64 20.91 2.24 -15.02
N THR A 65 19.64 2.55 -15.28
CA THR A 65 19.21 3.45 -16.36
C THR A 65 18.54 4.67 -15.75
N THR A 66 18.72 5.83 -16.35
CA THR A 66 18.01 7.05 -15.96
C THR A 66 17.33 7.61 -17.19
N ASP A 67 16.05 7.93 -17.06
CA ASP A 67 15.32 8.68 -18.08
C ASP A 67 15.52 10.17 -17.74
N PHE A 68 16.20 10.91 -18.62
CA PHE A 68 16.34 12.36 -18.54
C PHE A 68 15.16 13.05 -19.23
#